data_AF-A0A836QJC7-F1
#
_entry.id   AF-A0A836QJC7-F1
#
_cell.length_a   1.000
_cell.length_b   1.000
_cell.length_c   1.000
_cell.angle_alpha   90.00
_cell.angle_beta   90.00
_cell.angle_gamma   90.00
#
_symmetry.space_group_name_H-M   'P 1'
#
loop_
_entity.id
_entity.type
_entity.pdbx_description
1 polymer ?
#
loop_
_entity_poly.entity_id
_entity_poly.type
_entity_poly.pdbx_seq_one_letter_code
_entity_poly.pdbx_strand_id
1 'polypeptide(L)'
;ARRTMAELLVATDLRGVFSHGTHAATGYGRLMLEGHVNARPNIGVVRETATTRVLDSDGGMGHLPCREGTDWAINRAPSSPSFGGGLWM
;
A
#
# COMPACT_ATOMS: atom_id res chain seq x y z
N ALA A 1 0.50 -9.38 6.39
CA ALA A 1 0.33 -8.12 7.14
C ALA A 1 1.62 -7.64 7.83
N ARG A 2 2.02 -8.22 8.97
CA ARG A 2 3.16 -7.73 9.78
C ARG A 2 4.50 -7.69 9.03
N ARG A 3 4.78 -8.73 8.24
CA ARG A 3 5.97 -8.81 7.38
C ARG A 3 6.04 -7.68 6.34
N THR A 4 4.93 -7.42 5.64
CA THR A 4 4.81 -6.36 4.63
C THR A 4 5.12 -4.98 5.19
N MET A 5 4.62 -4.65 6.39
CA MET A 5 4.94 -3.37 7.03
C MET A 5 6.42 -3.29 7.38
N ALA A 6 7.01 -4.32 7.97
CA ALA A 6 8.43 -4.33 8.30
C ALA A 6 9.31 -4.13 7.05
N GLU A 7 8.99 -4.82 5.95
CA GLU A 7 9.68 -4.66 4.66
C GLU A 7 9.59 -3.22 4.14
N LEU A 8 8.41 -2.58 4.22
CA LEU A 8 8.23 -1.19 3.80
C LEU A 8 9.01 -0.21 4.68
N LEU A 9 8.96 -0.35 6.01
CA LEU A 9 9.66 0.54 6.93
C LEU A 9 11.19 0.45 6.75
N VAL A 10 11.72 -0.78 6.58
CA VAL A 10 13.13 -0.99 6.28
C VAL A 10 13.49 -0.41 4.91
N ALA A 11 12.66 -0.61 3.89
CA ALA A 11 12.89 -0.05 2.56
C ALA A 11 12.89 1.49 2.56
N THR A 12 12.10 2.11 3.44
CA THR A 12 12.06 3.56 3.66
C THR A 12 13.34 4.06 4.34
N ASP A 13 13.85 3.35 5.35
CA ASP A 13 15.13 3.66 5.99
C ASP A 13 16.30 3.56 5.01
N LEU A 14 16.32 2.51 4.17
CA LEU A 14 17.34 2.33 3.13
C LEU A 14 17.34 3.45 2.07
N ARG A 15 16.26 4.22 1.98
CA ARG A 15 16.14 5.40 1.11
C ARG A 15 16.45 6.71 1.84
N GLY A 16 16.87 6.65 3.11
CA GLY A 16 17.20 7.82 3.93
C GLY A 16 15.98 8.58 4.47
N VAL A 17 14.77 8.03 4.39
CA VAL A 17 13.53 8.69 4.84
C VAL A 17 13.18 8.23 6.27
N PHE A 18 14.11 8.44 7.20
CA PHE A 18 14.02 7.88 8.57
C PHE A 18 12.77 8.31 9.35
N SER A 19 12.22 9.50 9.07
CA SER A 19 11.00 10.00 9.71
C SER A 19 9.76 9.12 9.46
N HIS A 20 9.79 8.29 8.42
CA HIS A 20 8.70 7.39 8.02
C HIS A 20 9.13 5.91 7.95
N GLY A 21 10.34 5.59 8.41
CA GLY A 21 10.87 4.22 8.43
C GLY A 21 10.68 3.55 9.80
N THR A 22 11.64 2.73 10.23
CA THR A 22 11.48 1.90 11.43
C THR A 22 11.27 2.71 12.72
N HIS A 23 11.66 3.99 12.76
CA HIS A 23 11.38 4.89 13.88
C HIS A 23 9.86 4.98 14.21
N ALA A 24 8.98 4.87 13.20
CA ALA A 24 7.53 4.90 13.40
C ALA A 24 6.96 3.60 13.99
N ALA A 25 7.71 2.49 13.97
CA ALA A 25 7.21 1.16 14.33
C ALA A 25 6.66 1.09 15.76
N THR A 26 7.35 1.73 16.72
CA THR A 26 6.91 1.75 18.13
C THR A 26 5.56 2.46 18.28
N GLY A 27 5.37 3.58 17.58
CA GLY A 27 4.10 4.31 17.57
C GLY A 27 2.96 3.48 17.00
N TYR A 28 3.20 2.79 15.88
CA TYR A 28 2.21 1.89 15.29
C TYR A 28 1.87 0.71 16.19
N GLY A 29 2.87 0.11 16.85
CA GLY A 29 2.64 -0.94 17.84
C GLY A 29 1.75 -0.46 18.99
N ARG A 30 1.99 0.75 19.48
CA ARG A 30 1.18 1.37 20.52
C ARG A 30 -0.28 1.59 20.07
N LEU A 31 -0.49 2.17 18.89
CA LEU A 31 -1.84 2.37 18.33
C LEU A 31 -2.61 1.05 18.19
N MET A 32 -1.94 -0.04 17.82
CA MET A 32 -2.55 -1.37 17.73
C MET A 32 -2.90 -1.94 19.11
N LEU A 33 -2.00 -1.80 20.08
CA LEU A 33 -2.21 -2.31 21.44
C LEU A 33 -3.32 -1.54 22.17
N GLU A 34 -3.44 -0.24 21.91
CA GLU A 34 -4.47 0.62 22.48
C GLU A 34 -5.82 0.52 21.71
N GLY A 35 -5.88 -0.26 20.63
CA GLY A 35 -7.10 -0.46 19.84
C GLY A 35 -7.49 0.73 18.96
N HIS A 36 -6.61 1.71 18.80
CA HIS A 36 -6.82 2.85 17.88
C HIS A 36 -6.70 2.45 16.41
N VAL A 37 -5.99 1.36 16.13
CA VAL A 37 -5.89 0.75 14.80
C VAL A 37 -6.20 -0.74 14.91
N ASN A 38 -7.00 -1.25 13.98
CA ASN A 38 -7.30 -2.66 13.91
C ASN A 38 -6.03 -3.45 13.50
N ALA A 39 -5.49 -4.23 14.44
CA ALA A 39 -4.29 -5.04 14.22
C ALA A 39 -4.56 -6.30 13.38
N ARG A 40 -5.83 -6.67 13.17
CA ARG A 40 -6.28 -7.82 12.38
C ARG A 40 -7.41 -7.40 11.44
N PRO A 41 -7.14 -6.45 10.52
CA PRO A 41 -8.18 -5.91 9.66
C PRO A 41 -8.67 -6.95 8.66
N ASN A 42 -9.97 -6.98 8.41
CA ASN A 42 -10.57 -7.67 7.28
C ASN A 42 -10.59 -6.74 6.06
N ILE A 43 -9.52 -6.75 5.28
CA ILE A 43 -9.41 -5.90 4.08
C ILE A 43 -10.25 -6.50 2.96
N GLY A 44 -11.10 -5.68 2.34
CA GLY A 44 -12.02 -6.14 1.30
C GLY A 44 -12.31 -5.09 0.23
N VAL A 45 -12.72 -5.57 -0.95
CA VAL A 45 -13.19 -4.72 -2.04
C VAL A 45 -14.65 -4.36 -1.77
N VAL A 46 -14.94 -3.06 -1.66
CA VAL A 46 -16.32 -2.55 -1.46
C VAL A 46 -16.94 -2.04 -2.75
N ARG A 47 -16.11 -1.65 -3.74
CA ARG A 47 -16.58 -1.28 -5.08
C ARG A 47 -15.48 -1.49 -6.11
N GLU A 48 -15.85 -1.98 -7.28
CA GLU A 48 -14.92 -2.15 -8.40
C GLU A 48 -15.59 -1.79 -9.73
N THR A 49 -14.81 -1.19 -10.62
CA THR A 49 -15.12 -0.98 -12.04
C THR A 49 -13.98 -1.51 -12.89
N ALA A 50 -14.05 -1.36 -14.21
CA ALA A 50 -12.97 -1.76 -15.11
C ALA A 50 -11.63 -1.07 -14.79
N THR A 51 -11.66 0.16 -14.27
CA THR A 51 -10.48 1.02 -14.08
C THR A 51 -10.30 1.54 -12.65
N THR A 52 -11.23 1.27 -11.73
CA THR A 52 -11.14 1.70 -10.33
C THR A 52 -11.50 0.59 -9.36
N ARG A 53 -10.84 0.55 -8.19
CA ARG A 53 -11.14 -0.34 -7.07
C ARG A 53 -11.11 0.46 -5.77
N VAL A 54 -12.12 0.26 -4.93
CA VAL A 54 -12.22 0.83 -3.59
C VAL A 54 -12.03 -0.30 -2.58
N LEU A 55 -11.03 -0.14 -1.72
CA LEU A 55 -10.71 -1.07 -0.64
C LEU A 55 -11.16 -0.47 0.69
N ASP A 56 -11.90 -1.25 1.48
CA ASP A 56 -12.08 -0.99 2.90
C ASP A 56 -11.00 -1.74 3.68
N SER A 57 -10.37 -1.03 4.61
CA SER A 57 -9.27 -1.54 5.42
C SER A 57 -9.67 -1.90 6.84
N ASP A 58 -10.96 -1.79 7.19
CA ASP A 58 -11.49 -2.18 8.50
C ASP A 58 -10.73 -1.50 9.66
N GLY A 59 -10.42 -0.21 9.49
CA GLY A 59 -9.66 0.58 10.47
C GLY A 59 -8.21 0.14 10.68
N GLY A 60 -7.65 -0.66 9.77
CA GLY A 60 -6.29 -1.17 9.83
C GLY A 60 -5.21 -0.19 9.34
N MET A 61 -3.95 -0.64 9.40
CA MET A 61 -2.81 0.14 8.91
C MET A 61 -2.87 0.34 7.39
N GLY A 62 -2.74 1.59 6.94
CA GLY A 62 -2.80 1.96 5.52
C GLY A 62 -1.78 1.26 4.61
N HIS A 63 -0.66 0.78 5.14
CA HIS A 63 0.36 0.02 4.38
C HIS A 63 -0.24 -1.17 3.60
N LEU A 64 -1.20 -1.87 4.19
CA LEU A 64 -1.78 -3.09 3.62
C LEU A 64 -2.74 -2.80 2.46
N PRO A 65 -3.81 -1.98 2.61
CA PRO A 65 -4.70 -1.65 1.51
C PRO A 65 -3.98 -0.86 0.41
N CYS A 66 -2.99 -0.01 0.75
CA CYS A 66 -2.20 0.69 -0.26
C CYS A 66 -1.40 -0.28 -1.13
N ARG A 67 -0.70 -1.24 -0.51
CA ARG A 67 0.05 -2.29 -1.23
C ARG A 67 -0.86 -3.07 -2.16
N GLU A 68 -2.00 -3.56 -1.66
CA GLU A 68 -2.97 -4.32 -2.46
C GLU A 68 -3.57 -3.49 -3.61
N GLY A 69 -3.95 -2.23 -3.33
CA GLY A 69 -4.49 -1.33 -4.35
C GLY A 69 -3.47 -1.00 -5.44
N THR A 70 -2.21 -0.78 -5.07
CA THR A 70 -1.10 -0.59 -6.02
C THR A 70 -0.89 -1.85 -6.86
N ASP A 71 -0.81 -3.02 -6.24
CA ASP A 71 -0.63 -4.29 -6.96
C ASP A 71 -1.78 -4.55 -7.93
N TRP A 72 -3.04 -4.27 -7.52
CA TRP A 72 -4.19 -4.35 -8.42
C TRP A 72 -4.08 -3.37 -9.59
N ALA A 73 -3.73 -2.11 -9.33
CA ALA A 73 -3.61 -1.09 -10.35
C ALA A 73 -2.52 -1.43 -11.39
N ILE A 74 -1.37 -1.92 -10.94
CA ILE A 74 -0.27 -2.38 -11.82
C ILE A 74 -0.75 -3.54 -12.69
N ASN A 75 -1.42 -4.54 -12.11
CA ASN A 75 -1.91 -5.70 -12.85
C ASN A 75 -3.05 -5.37 -13.83
N ARG A 76 -3.78 -4.27 -13.58
CA ARG A 76 -4.87 -3.80 -14.44
C ARG A 76 -4.38 -2.83 -15.52
N ALA A 77 -3.23 -2.20 -15.30
CA ALA A 77 -2.62 -1.34 -16.30
C ALA A 77 -2.37 -2.16 -17.57
N PRO A 78 -2.77 -1.66 -18.76
CA PRO A 78 -2.30 -2.24 -20.00
C PRO A 78 -0.78 -2.33 -19.95
N SER A 79 -0.20 -3.43 -20.43
CA SER A 79 1.23 -3.53 -20.68
C SER A 79 1.58 -2.53 -21.79
N SER A 80 1.71 -1.25 -21.47
CA SER A 80 2.09 -0.24 -22.44
C SER A 80 3.52 -0.58 -22.90
N PRO A 81 3.76 -0.86 -24.19
CA PRO A 81 5.05 -0.51 -24.74
C PRO A 81 5.10 1.02 -24.65
N SER A 82 6.04 1.53 -23.89
CA SER A 82 6.48 2.91 -23.95
C SER A 82 6.45 3.41 -25.40
N PHE A 83 5.69 4.48 -25.65
CA PHE A 83 5.72 5.34 -26.83
C PHE A 83 6.02 4.63 -28.16
N GLY A 84 4.97 4.35 -28.94
CA GLY A 84 5.13 3.96 -30.34
C GLY A 84 6.06 4.95 -31.04
N GLY A 85 7.23 4.45 -31.48
CA GLY A 85 8.12 5.10 -32.44
C GLY A 85 7.48 5.13 -33.83
N GLY A 86 6.26 5.65 -33.92
CA GLY A 86 5.46 5.77 -35.12
C GLY A 86 5.11 7.22 -35.34
N LEU A 87 5.98 7.92 -36.07
CA LEU A 87 5.62 8.97 -37.00
C LEU A 87 4.86 10.18 -36.42
N TRP A 88 5.61 11.21 -36.04
CA TRP A 88 5.14 12.58 -36.26
C TRP A 88 5.06 12.80 -37.77
N MET A 89 3.85 12.81 -38.32
CA MET A 89 3.49 13.43 -39.60
C MET A 89 2.59 14.62 -39.31
#